data_AF-R5JU91-F1
#
_entry.id   AF-R5JU91-F1
#
_cell.length_a   1.000
_cell.length_b   1.000
_cell.length_c   1.000
_cell.angle_alpha   90.00
_cell.angle_beta   90.00
_cell.angle_gamma   90.00
#
_symmetry.space_group_name_H-M   'P 1'
#
loop_
_entity.id
_entity.type
_entity.pdbx_description
1 polymer ?
#
loop_
_entity_poly.entity_id
_entity_poly.type
_entity_poly.pdbx_seq_one_letter_code
_entity_poly.pdbx_strand_id
1 'polypeptide(L)'
;MVNVTFEPGCRNNWHVHKATKGGGQTLVCVGGRGYYQEWGKEPVELHSGDAINIPAGVKHWHGAAPDSWFSHLAIEVPGENNSTEWLEPVGDEEYSKLK
;
A
#
# COMPACT_ATOMS: atom_id res chain seq x y z
N MET A 1 14.29 -2.75 -2.65
CA MET A 1 13.61 -2.86 -1.34
C MET A 1 13.90 -1.61 -0.55
N VAL A 2 12.87 -0.99 0.03
CA VAL A 2 12.99 0.17 0.92
C VAL A 2 12.14 -0.04 2.17
N ASN A 3 12.57 0.51 3.30
CA ASN A 3 11.72 0.62 4.49
C ASN A 3 10.98 1.95 4.42
N VAL A 4 9.65 1.91 4.56
CA VAL A 4 8.78 3.08 4.61
C VAL A 4 8.10 3.10 5.96
N THR A 5 8.04 4.30 6.56
CA THR A 5 7.30 4.53 7.80
C THR A 5 6.32 5.68 7.59
N PHE A 6 5.05 5.42 7.92
CA PHE A 6 3.95 6.36 7.91
C PHE A 6 3.61 6.78 9.33
N GLU A 7 3.49 8.09 9.55
CA GLU A 7 2.90 8.67 10.77
C GLU A 7 1.40 8.34 10.83
N PRO A 8 0.75 8.37 12.01
CA PRO A 8 -0.69 8.19 12.13
C PRO A 8 -1.46 9.06 11.13
N GLY A 9 -2.41 8.46 10.39
CA GLY A 9 -3.18 9.16 9.37
C GLY A 9 -2.47 9.30 8.00
N CYS A 10 -1.17 9.04 7.91
CA CYS A 10 -0.40 9.20 6.68
C CYS A 10 -0.61 8.00 5.75
N ARG A 11 -0.93 8.28 4.49
CA ARG A 11 -1.09 7.26 3.43
C ARG A 11 -0.64 7.83 2.10
N ASN A 12 -0.25 6.95 1.20
CA ASN A 12 0.02 7.36 -0.17
C ASN A 12 -1.28 7.60 -0.95
N ASN A 13 -1.14 8.27 -2.09
CA ASN A 13 -2.23 8.35 -3.05
C ASN A 13 -2.53 6.95 -3.63
N TRP A 14 -3.71 6.82 -4.23
CA TRP A 14 -3.96 5.70 -5.12
C TRP A 14 -2.87 5.64 -6.20
N HIS A 15 -2.38 4.44 -6.48
CA HIS A 15 -1.37 4.23 -7.50
C HIS A 15 -1.42 2.83 -8.09
N VAL A 16 -0.75 2.66 -9.23
CA VAL A 16 -0.66 1.40 -9.96
C VAL A 16 0.81 1.12 -10.29
N HIS A 17 1.30 -0.06 -9.92
CA HIS A 17 2.57 -0.58 -10.44
C HIS A 17 2.30 -1.26 -11.78
N LYS A 18 2.83 -0.71 -12.86
CA LYS A 18 2.69 -1.23 -14.23
C LYS A 18 3.92 -2.04 -14.61
N ALA A 19 3.71 -3.13 -15.33
CA ALA A 19 4.75 -3.91 -15.99
C ALA A 19 4.15 -4.60 -17.21
N THR A 20 4.94 -4.83 -18.26
CA THR A 20 4.49 -5.58 -19.45
C THR A 20 4.51 -7.08 -19.22
N LYS A 21 5.32 -7.55 -18.26
CA LYS A 21 5.42 -8.96 -17.84
C LYS A 21 5.97 -9.03 -16.41
N GLY A 22 5.37 -9.88 -15.57
CA GLY A 22 5.73 -9.96 -14.14
C GLY A 22 5.37 -8.67 -13.40
N GLY A 23 6.25 -8.23 -12.50
CA GLY A 23 6.12 -6.95 -11.79
C GLY A 23 5.11 -6.96 -10.64
N GLY A 24 4.87 -5.77 -10.10
CA GLY A 24 4.02 -5.56 -8.92
C GLY A 24 4.85 -5.22 -7.68
N GLN A 25 4.23 -5.36 -6.52
CA GLN A 25 4.83 -5.00 -5.25
C GLN A 25 4.48 -6.03 -4.17
N THR A 26 5.43 -6.31 -3.30
CA THR A 26 5.18 -7.03 -2.05
C THR A 26 5.43 -6.09 -0.88
N LEU A 27 4.49 -6.05 0.05
CA LEU A 27 4.63 -5.38 1.33
C LEU A 27 4.90 -6.42 2.40
N VAL A 28 5.91 -6.18 3.25
CA VAL A 28 6.15 -6.97 4.47
C VAL A 28 6.09 -6.03 5.65
N CYS A 29 5.08 -6.19 6.50
CA CYS A 29 4.80 -5.29 7.61
C CYS A 29 5.75 -5.59 8.77
N VAL A 30 6.44 -4.57 9.27
CA VAL A 30 7.51 -4.72 10.28
C VAL A 30 7.27 -3.93 11.55
N GLY A 31 6.28 -3.03 11.59
CA GLY A 31 5.97 -2.26 12.78
C GLY A 31 4.60 -1.60 12.73
N GLY A 32 3.94 -1.55 13.88
CA GLY A 32 2.70 -0.79 14.06
C GLY A 32 1.48 -1.38 13.34
N ARG A 33 0.51 -0.51 13.01
CA ARG A 33 -0.78 -0.88 12.41
C ARG A 33 -1.11 0.01 11.23
N GLY A 34 -1.43 -0.60 10.10
CA GLY A 34 -1.73 0.09 8.86
C GLY A 34 -2.90 -0.51 8.11
N TYR A 35 -3.12 -0.01 6.91
CA TYR A 35 -4.13 -0.50 5.98
C TYR A 35 -3.56 -0.60 4.58
N TYR A 36 -4.12 -1.54 3.82
CA TYR A 36 -3.97 -1.67 2.38
C TYR A 36 -5.37 -1.79 1.77
N GLN A 37 -5.59 -1.20 0.60
CA GLN A 37 -6.86 -1.37 -0.10
C GLN A 37 -6.65 -1.41 -1.61
N GLU A 38 -7.32 -2.35 -2.26
CA GLU A 38 -7.50 -2.34 -3.72
C GLU A 38 -8.76 -1.58 -4.09
N TRP A 39 -8.74 -0.94 -5.27
CA TRP A 39 -9.88 -0.21 -5.78
C TRP A 39 -11.15 -1.08 -5.83
N GLY A 40 -12.23 -0.61 -5.21
CA GLY A 40 -13.52 -1.30 -5.16
C GLY A 40 -13.58 -2.50 -4.20
N LYS A 41 -12.54 -2.75 -3.40
CA LYS A 41 -12.55 -3.75 -2.33
C LYS A 41 -12.57 -3.10 -0.95
N GLU A 42 -12.93 -3.87 0.06
CA GLU A 42 -12.82 -3.45 1.45
C GLU A 42 -11.35 -3.26 1.86
N PRO A 43 -11.04 -2.27 2.70
CA PRO A 43 -9.72 -2.10 3.31
C PRO A 43 -9.31 -3.33 4.14
N VAL A 44 -8.05 -3.70 4.04
CA VAL A 44 -7.42 -4.78 4.81
C VAL A 44 -6.51 -4.15 5.85
N GLU A 45 -6.80 -4.38 7.13
CA GLU A 45 -5.94 -3.99 8.24
C GLU A 45 -4.68 -4.85 8.26
N LEU A 46 -3.54 -4.22 8.53
CA LEU A 46 -2.21 -4.83 8.49
C LEU A 46 -1.48 -4.66 9.82
N HIS A 47 -0.85 -5.74 10.27
CA HIS A 47 -0.05 -5.81 11.48
C HIS A 47 1.36 -6.31 11.19
N SER A 48 2.26 -6.12 12.15
CA SER A 48 3.64 -6.64 12.05
C SER A 48 3.64 -8.15 11.82
N GLY A 49 4.36 -8.61 10.79
CA GLY A 49 4.39 -10.00 10.35
C GLY A 49 3.51 -10.30 9.14
N ASP A 50 2.52 -9.44 8.83
CA ASP A 50 1.68 -9.61 7.66
C ASP A 50 2.45 -9.31 6.36
N ALA A 51 2.07 -10.01 5.30
CA ALA A 51 2.59 -9.78 3.96
C ALA A 51 1.47 -9.70 2.93
N ILE A 52 1.54 -8.71 2.05
CA ILE A 52 0.59 -8.51 0.96
C ILE A 52 1.36 -8.54 -0.36
N ASN A 53 0.91 -9.40 -1.28
CA ASN A 53 1.37 -9.37 -2.66
C ASN A 53 0.37 -8.61 -3.52
N ILE A 54 0.86 -7.63 -4.25
CA ILE A 54 0.09 -6.69 -5.06
C ILE A 54 0.52 -6.88 -6.51
N PRO A 55 -0.24 -7.62 -7.33
CA PRO A 55 0.09 -7.84 -8.73
C PRO A 55 0.19 -6.53 -9.52
N ALA A 56 0.99 -6.54 -10.60
CA ALA A 56 1.03 -5.43 -11.54
C ALA A 56 -0.38 -5.13 -12.11
N GLY A 57 -0.67 -3.85 -12.32
CA GLY A 57 -1.96 -3.37 -12.83
C GLY A 57 -3.04 -3.15 -11.78
N VAL A 58 -2.79 -3.51 -10.51
CA VAL A 58 -3.76 -3.30 -9.42
C VAL A 58 -3.66 -1.85 -8.91
N LYS A 59 -4.77 -1.11 -8.97
CA LYS A 59 -4.92 0.20 -8.33
C LYS A 59 -5.12 0.01 -6.84
N HIS A 60 -4.23 0.58 -6.03
CA HIS A 60 -4.25 0.42 -4.58
C HIS A 60 -3.65 1.61 -3.84
N TRP A 61 -3.88 1.65 -2.54
CA TRP A 61 -3.14 2.50 -1.59
C TRP A 61 -2.74 1.68 -0.37
N HIS A 62 -1.78 2.20 0.40
CA HIS A 62 -1.44 1.69 1.71
C HIS A 62 -0.89 2.81 2.60
N GLY A 63 -1.05 2.66 3.90
CA GLY A 63 -0.65 3.68 4.85
C GLY A 63 -0.90 3.28 6.30
N ALA A 64 -0.64 4.21 7.20
CA ALA A 64 -0.90 4.05 8.62
C ALA A 64 -2.40 3.98 8.94
N ALA A 65 -2.72 3.41 10.10
CA ALA A 65 -4.01 3.63 10.74
C ALA A 65 -4.14 5.10 11.23
N PRO A 66 -5.35 5.60 11.51
CA PRO A 66 -5.55 6.98 11.96
C PRO A 66 -4.82 7.32 13.27
N ASP A 67 -4.58 6.34 14.13
CA ASP A 67 -4.07 6.48 15.50
C ASP A 67 -2.75 5.73 15.76
N SER A 68 -2.14 5.13 14.74
CA SER A 68 -0.95 4.28 14.89
C SER A 68 0.08 4.56 13.81
N TRP A 69 1.36 4.47 14.16
CA TRP A 69 2.43 4.43 13.16
C TRP A 69 2.35 3.13 12.37
N PHE A 70 2.86 3.13 11.14
CA PHE A 70 2.98 1.91 10.34
C PHE A 70 4.31 1.88 9.59
N SER A 71 5.05 0.79 9.74
CA SER A 71 6.31 0.55 9.04
C SER A 71 6.24 -0.76 8.26
N HIS A 72 6.68 -0.73 7.01
CA HIS A 72 6.76 -1.90 6.16
C HIS A 72 7.95 -1.84 5.20
N LEU A 73 8.41 -3.01 4.77
CA LEU A 73 9.30 -3.13 3.63
C LEU A 73 8.46 -3.09 2.36
N ALA A 74 8.79 -2.19 1.45
CA ALA A 74 8.25 -2.18 0.09
C ALA A 74 9.27 -2.84 -0.85
N ILE A 75 8.86 -3.95 -1.46
CA ILE A 75 9.69 -4.77 -2.33
C ILE A 75 9.05 -4.74 -3.72
N GLU A 76 9.72 -4.13 -4.68
CA GLU A 76 9.32 -4.25 -6.08
C GLU A 76 9.58 -5.67 -6.57
N VAL A 77 8.57 -6.28 -7.19
CA VAL A 77 8.70 -7.59 -7.80
C VAL A 77 9.37 -7.43 -9.18
N PRO A 78 10.35 -8.27 -9.55
CA PRO A 78 10.97 -8.21 -10.87
C PRO A 78 9.95 -8.29 -12.01
N GLY A 79 10.10 -7.41 -12.99
CA GLY A 79 9.25 -7.32 -14.17
C GLY A 79 9.93 -6.57 -15.31
N GLU A 80 9.29 -6.56 -16.47
CA GLU A 80 9.74 -5.82 -17.66
C GLU A 80 8.98 -4.49 -17.78
N ASN A 81 9.71 -3.41 -18.12
CA ASN A 81 9.16 -2.05 -18.28
C ASN A 81 8.38 -1.55 -17.03
N ASN A 82 8.96 -1.74 -15.85
CA ASN A 82 8.31 -1.35 -14.60
C ASN A 82 8.15 0.17 -14.52
N SER A 83 6.97 0.61 -14.07
CA SER A 83 6.70 2.02 -13.75
C SER A 83 5.61 2.12 -12.70
N THR A 84 5.59 3.24 -11.96
CA THR A 84 4.51 3.57 -11.02
C THR A 84 3.71 4.74 -11.59
N GLU A 85 2.41 4.54 -11.73
CA GLU A 85 1.46 5.60 -12.04
C GLU A 85 0.80 6.08 -10.76
N TRP A 86 1.04 7.34 -10.40
CA TRP A 86 0.37 8.00 -9.28
C TRP A 86 -0.96 8.60 -9.73
N LEU A 87 -1.98 8.42 -8.90
CA LEU A 87 -3.35 8.86 -9.17
C LEU A 87 -3.82 9.82 -8.06
N GLU A 88 -5.14 9.89 -7.87
CA GLU A 88 -5.76 10.80 -6.92
C GLU A 88 -5.48 10.44 -5.44
N PRO A 89 -5.56 11.42 -4.53
CA PRO A 89 -5.55 11.16 -3.09
C PRO A 89 -6.68 10.22 -2.65
N VAL A 90 -6.43 9.46 -1.58
CA VAL A 90 -7.49 8.68 -0.91
C VAL A 90 -8.46 9.64 -0.23
N GLY A 91 -9.76 9.51 -0.48
CA GLY A 91 -10.78 10.39 0.06
C GLY A 91 -10.82 10.36 1.59
N ASP A 92 -10.83 11.54 2.22
CA ASP A 92 -10.85 11.67 3.69
C ASP A 92 -12.10 11.03 4.32
N GLU A 93 -13.24 11.07 3.65
CA GLU A 93 -14.49 10.46 4.12
C GLU A 93 -14.44 8.93 4.15
N GLU A 94 -13.72 8.31 3.21
CA GLU A 94 -13.54 6.86 3.19
C GLU A 94 -12.51 6.44 4.22
N TYR A 95 -11.41 7.18 4.30
CA TYR A 95 -10.33 6.92 5.26
C TYR A 95 -10.79 7.12 6.71
N SER A 96 -11.64 8.10 6.99
CA SER A 96 -12.17 8.35 8.35
C SER A 96 -13.14 7.28 8.87
N LYS A 97 -13.58 6.33 8.02
CA LYS A 97 -14.35 5.15 8.44
C LYS A 97 -13.46 4.04 8.99
N LEU A 98 -12.15 4.12 8.77
CA LEU A 98 -11.17 3.18 9.30
C LEU A 98 -11.00 3.39 10.81
N LYS A 99 -10.65 2.30 11.50
CA LYS A 99 -10.43 2.29 12.95
C LYS A 99 -9.00 2.63 13.30
#